data_AF-A0A831QMH6-F1
#
_entry.id   AF-A0A831QMH6-F1
#
_cell.length_a   1.000
_cell.length_b   1.000
_cell.length_c   1.000
_cell.angle_alpha   90.00
_cell.angle_beta   90.00
_cell.angle_gamma   90.00
#
_symmetry.space_group_name_H-M   'P 1'
#
loop_
_entity.id
_entity.type
_entity.pdbx_description
1 polymer ?
#
loop_
_entity_poly.entity_id
_entity_poly.type
_entity_poly.pdbx_seq_one_letter_code
_entity_poly.pdbx_strand_id
1 'polypeptide(L)'
;MIVKHHKEGWEIISHYAHGLLAGKIASQVKEELMPKNWIDVLTGIIEHDDHLPDFDEQNYLTEKGTPKDFTMKGGSDKDALEHAERVFANAMQKSQLVALMVGRHLNFLYESLADEYKPMKDFLDHVTKLGKNQRKLYGISKKKENDLYDIMLFSDRCSLILCQDAVPEVGRKIEINHTIEDKTYFIHSASDDIMIVEPWPFKENTFEVNLEYRILKDVSFDTNLKLKKAIEEAKVAMHTFTFSKSI
;
A
#
# COMPACT_ATOMS: atom_id res chain seq x y z
N MET A 1 -1.61 -10.36 2.95
CA MET A 1 -2.97 -9.92 3.39
C MET A 1 -2.83 -9.20 4.72
N ILE A 2 -3.73 -8.27 5.03
CA ILE A 2 -3.76 -7.56 6.32
C ILE A 2 -4.80 -8.27 7.19
N VAL A 3 -4.41 -8.68 8.39
CA VAL A 3 -5.22 -9.49 9.30
C VAL A 3 -5.37 -8.76 10.62
N LYS A 4 -6.62 -8.46 11.00
CA LYS A 4 -6.96 -7.82 12.28
C LYS A 4 -7.88 -8.69 13.11
N HIS A 5 -7.77 -8.55 14.42
CA HIS A 5 -8.74 -9.14 15.34
C HIS A 5 -10.10 -8.46 15.18
N HIS A 6 -11.16 -9.27 15.14
CA HIS A 6 -12.54 -8.78 15.16
C HIS A 6 -13.33 -9.58 16.22
N LYS A 7 -14.38 -8.97 16.81
CA LYS A 7 -15.19 -9.64 17.85
C LYS A 7 -15.80 -10.97 17.41
N GLU A 8 -16.01 -11.16 16.12
CA GLU A 8 -16.56 -12.38 15.51
C GLU A 8 -15.49 -13.33 14.95
N GLY A 9 -14.20 -12.99 15.05
CA GLY A 9 -13.09 -13.79 14.50
C GLY A 9 -11.98 -12.90 13.93
N TRP A 10 -11.77 -12.97 12.62
CA TRP A 10 -10.72 -12.21 11.92
C TRP A 10 -11.30 -11.30 10.85
N GLU A 11 -10.88 -10.04 10.84
CA GLU A 11 -11.08 -9.16 9.70
C GLU A 11 -9.89 -9.30 8.74
N ILE A 12 -10.20 -9.55 7.47
CA ILE A 12 -9.23 -9.78 6.40
C ILE A 12 -9.41 -8.70 5.33
N ILE A 13 -8.33 -8.00 5.05
CA ILE A 13 -8.21 -7.04 3.96
C ILE A 13 -7.13 -7.55 2.99
N SER A 14 -7.44 -7.63 1.70
CA SER A 14 -6.44 -8.01 0.70
C SER A 14 -5.43 -6.88 0.51
N HIS A 15 -4.18 -7.19 0.16
CA HIS A 15 -3.21 -6.12 -0.15
C HIS A 15 -3.63 -5.30 -1.38
N TYR A 16 -4.31 -5.93 -2.34
CA TYR A 16 -4.95 -5.25 -3.47
C TYR A 16 -5.98 -4.20 -3.01
N ALA A 17 -6.78 -4.51 -1.98
CA ALA A 17 -7.75 -3.54 -1.43
C ALA A 17 -7.04 -2.37 -0.73
N HIS A 18 -5.91 -2.63 -0.07
CA HIS A 18 -5.01 -1.61 0.48
C HIS A 18 -4.45 -0.69 -0.62
N GLY A 19 -3.85 -1.27 -1.69
CA GLY A 19 -3.30 -0.49 -2.80
C GLY A 19 -4.37 0.36 -3.48
N LEU A 20 -5.56 -0.20 -3.68
CA LEU A 20 -6.71 0.55 -4.19
C LEU A 20 -7.13 1.68 -3.24
N LEU A 21 -7.11 1.47 -1.92
CA LEU A 21 -7.39 2.52 -0.93
C LEU A 21 -6.33 3.64 -0.99
N ALA A 22 -5.04 3.29 -1.13
CA ALA A 22 -3.98 4.27 -1.36
C ALA A 22 -4.28 5.12 -2.62
N GLY A 23 -4.67 4.48 -3.72
CA GLY A 23 -5.09 5.17 -4.94
C GLY A 23 -6.31 6.08 -4.75
N LYS A 24 -7.32 5.63 -3.98
CA LYS A 24 -8.49 6.45 -3.62
C LYS A 24 -8.07 7.68 -2.82
N ILE A 25 -7.20 7.55 -1.81
CA ILE A 25 -6.67 8.68 -1.03
C ILE A 25 -5.88 9.63 -1.94
N ALA A 26 -4.98 9.09 -2.76
CA ALA A 26 -4.18 9.87 -3.71
C ALA A 26 -5.07 10.68 -4.66
N SER A 27 -6.17 10.11 -5.15
CA SER A 27 -7.09 10.77 -6.09
C SER A 27 -7.70 12.07 -5.55
N GLN A 28 -7.64 12.29 -4.23
CA GLN A 28 -8.24 13.43 -3.54
C GLN A 28 -7.24 14.55 -3.26
N VAL A 29 -5.95 14.40 -3.59
CA VAL A 29 -4.94 15.45 -3.36
C VAL A 29 -5.27 16.73 -4.13
N LYS A 30 -4.68 17.85 -3.76
CA LYS A 30 -4.85 19.11 -4.50
C LYS A 30 -4.39 18.97 -5.96
N GLU A 31 -5.09 19.65 -6.86
CA GLU A 31 -4.81 19.60 -8.31
C GLU A 31 -3.38 20.06 -8.65
N GLU A 32 -2.78 20.96 -7.87
CA GLU A 32 -1.40 21.43 -8.03
C GLU A 32 -0.35 20.33 -7.86
N LEU A 33 -0.69 19.25 -7.16
CA LEU A 33 0.18 18.08 -6.97
C LEU A 33 0.05 17.08 -8.14
N MET A 34 -1.03 17.15 -8.93
CA MET A 34 -1.33 16.22 -10.00
C MET A 34 -0.59 16.58 -11.30
N PRO A 35 0.33 15.73 -11.82
CA PRO A 35 0.97 15.95 -13.12
C PRO A 35 -0.01 15.69 -14.28
N LYS A 36 0.40 16.05 -15.50
CA LYS A 36 -0.35 15.74 -16.73
C LYS A 36 -0.68 14.24 -16.88
N ASN A 37 0.23 13.36 -16.51
CA ASN A 37 0.08 11.90 -16.58
C ASN A 37 -0.49 11.32 -15.28
N TRP A 38 -1.48 12.00 -14.68
CA TRP A 38 -1.96 11.64 -13.34
C TRP A 38 -2.54 10.22 -13.26
N ILE A 39 -3.21 9.73 -14.31
CA ILE A 39 -3.74 8.37 -14.33
C ILE A 39 -2.62 7.33 -14.21
N ASP A 40 -1.50 7.47 -14.93
CA ASP A 40 -0.34 6.59 -14.77
C ASP A 40 0.22 6.62 -13.34
N VAL A 41 0.25 7.80 -12.70
CA VAL A 41 0.73 7.93 -11.32
C VAL A 41 -0.23 7.24 -10.36
N LEU A 42 -1.54 7.46 -10.50
CA LEU A 42 -2.56 6.76 -9.71
C LEU A 42 -2.49 5.25 -9.92
N THR A 43 -2.28 4.77 -11.14
CA THR A 43 -2.07 3.33 -11.42
C THR A 43 -0.83 2.81 -10.71
N GLY A 44 0.29 3.54 -10.73
CA GLY A 44 1.48 3.18 -9.96
C GLY A 44 1.21 3.10 -8.46
N ILE A 45 0.42 4.04 -7.90
CA ILE A 45 0.01 4.02 -6.49
C ILE A 45 -0.93 2.85 -6.19
N ILE A 46 -1.86 2.51 -7.08
CA ILE A 46 -2.82 1.42 -6.84
C ILE A 46 -2.11 0.06 -6.76
N GLU A 47 -1.05 -0.12 -7.54
CA GLU A 47 -0.46 -1.44 -7.80
C GLU A 47 0.93 -1.64 -7.18
N HIS A 48 1.38 -0.70 -6.34
CA HIS A 48 2.76 -0.67 -5.84
C HIS A 48 3.18 -1.95 -5.10
N ASP A 49 2.21 -2.64 -4.47
CA ASP A 49 2.39 -3.85 -3.66
C ASP A 49 1.55 -5.05 -4.15
N ASP A 50 1.18 -5.05 -5.44
CA ASP A 50 0.42 -6.14 -6.07
C ASP A 50 1.24 -7.44 -6.21
N HIS A 51 0.69 -8.46 -6.88
CA HIS A 51 1.36 -9.73 -7.22
C HIS A 51 1.94 -10.49 -6.04
N LEU A 52 1.31 -10.36 -4.87
CA LEU A 52 1.60 -11.23 -3.74
C LEU A 52 1.45 -12.70 -4.16
N PRO A 53 2.27 -13.61 -3.61
CA PRO A 53 2.20 -15.03 -3.92
C PRO A 53 0.80 -15.59 -3.69
N ASP A 54 0.35 -16.47 -4.58
CA ASP A 54 -0.95 -17.12 -4.41
C ASP A 54 -0.94 -18.10 -3.23
N PHE A 55 -2.13 -18.53 -2.78
CA PHE A 55 -2.28 -19.54 -1.71
C PHE A 55 -1.63 -20.90 -2.04
N ASP A 56 -1.30 -21.15 -3.31
CA ASP A 56 -0.57 -22.35 -3.73
C ASP A 56 0.96 -22.13 -3.68
N GLU A 57 1.43 -20.88 -3.69
CA GLU A 57 2.84 -20.48 -3.64
C GLU A 57 3.32 -20.16 -2.22
N GLN A 58 2.44 -19.64 -1.37
CA GLN A 58 2.78 -19.22 -0.01
C GLN A 58 1.75 -19.70 1.02
N ASN A 59 2.26 -20.15 2.17
CA ASN A 59 1.42 -20.43 3.34
C ASN A 59 1.05 -19.14 4.08
N TYR A 60 -0.25 -18.90 4.22
CA TYR A 60 -0.83 -17.74 4.90
C TYR A 60 -1.35 -18.05 6.30
N LEU A 61 -0.91 -19.18 6.88
CA LEU A 61 -1.19 -19.55 8.26
C LEU A 61 0.05 -19.41 9.14
N THR A 62 -0.18 -19.06 10.41
CA THR A 62 0.82 -19.21 11.46
C THR A 62 0.99 -20.69 11.83
N GLU A 63 2.01 -21.01 12.63
CA GLU A 63 2.20 -22.37 13.19
C GLU A 63 0.99 -22.84 14.02
N LYS A 64 0.20 -21.91 14.55
CA LYS A 64 -1.03 -22.21 15.32
C LYS A 64 -2.28 -22.29 14.44
N GLY A 65 -2.15 -22.18 13.12
CA GLY A 65 -3.27 -22.22 12.18
C GLY A 65 -4.12 -20.95 12.14
N THR A 66 -3.67 -19.83 12.70
CA THR A 66 -4.38 -18.53 12.54
C THR A 66 -3.97 -17.88 11.21
N PRO A 67 -4.81 -17.03 10.60
CA PRO A 67 -4.39 -16.23 9.44
C PRO A 67 -3.16 -15.38 9.78
N LYS A 68 -2.22 -15.30 8.85
CA LYS A 68 -0.95 -14.61 9.00
C LYS A 68 -1.05 -13.19 8.46
N ASP A 69 -0.77 -12.21 9.32
CA ASP A 69 -0.64 -10.82 8.91
C ASP A 69 0.66 -10.60 8.12
N PHE A 70 0.66 -9.68 7.17
CA PHE A 70 1.82 -9.38 6.32
C PHE A 70 3.03 -8.86 7.09
N THR A 71 2.84 -8.24 8.26
CA THR A 71 3.93 -7.77 9.12
C THR A 71 4.69 -8.93 9.78
N MET A 72 4.12 -10.13 9.79
CA MET A 72 4.77 -11.30 10.35
C MET A 72 5.84 -11.82 9.39
N LYS A 73 7.10 -11.85 9.86
CA LYS A 73 8.24 -12.39 9.10
C LYS A 73 7.88 -13.74 8.43
N GLY A 74 8.19 -13.85 7.15
CA GLY A 74 7.95 -15.04 6.35
C GLY A 74 8.58 -14.89 4.98
N GLY A 75 8.73 -16.03 4.29
CA GLY A 75 9.44 -16.08 3.01
C GLY A 75 10.96 -16.06 3.17
N SER A 76 11.63 -16.43 2.09
CA SER A 76 13.08 -16.33 1.91
C SER A 76 13.45 -15.07 1.13
N ASP A 77 14.72 -14.68 1.16
CA ASP A 77 15.24 -13.58 0.34
C ASP A 77 14.98 -13.79 -1.16
N LYS A 78 14.94 -15.06 -1.59
CA LYS A 78 14.58 -15.46 -2.95
C LYS A 78 13.12 -15.15 -3.26
N ASP A 79 12.21 -15.46 -2.34
CA ASP A 79 10.77 -15.20 -2.52
C ASP A 79 10.50 -13.69 -2.60
N ALA A 80 11.22 -12.89 -1.79
CA ALA A 80 11.16 -11.44 -1.85
C ALA A 80 11.65 -10.89 -3.20
N LEU A 81 12.75 -11.42 -3.74
CA LEU A 81 13.24 -11.06 -5.07
C LEU A 81 12.23 -11.44 -6.17
N GLU A 82 11.69 -12.66 -6.15
CA GLU A 82 10.72 -13.10 -7.15
C GLU A 82 9.43 -12.26 -7.11
N HIS A 83 8.99 -11.84 -5.93
CA HIS A 83 7.88 -10.89 -5.80
C HIS A 83 8.22 -9.53 -6.40
N ALA A 84 9.36 -8.94 -6.03
CA ALA A 84 9.80 -7.64 -6.56
C ALA A 84 9.94 -7.65 -8.10
N GLU A 85 10.48 -8.73 -8.66
CA GLU A 85 10.60 -8.92 -10.11
C GLU A 85 9.22 -9.00 -10.79
N ARG A 86 8.27 -9.76 -10.22
CA ARG A 86 6.89 -9.87 -10.74
C ARG A 86 6.17 -8.53 -10.73
N VAL A 87 6.24 -7.80 -9.62
CA VAL A 87 5.64 -6.48 -9.45
C VAL A 87 6.20 -5.49 -10.48
N PHE A 88 7.52 -5.42 -10.61
CA PHE A 88 8.15 -4.53 -11.58
C PHE A 88 7.85 -4.92 -13.04
N ALA A 89 7.87 -6.22 -13.36
CA ALA A 89 7.54 -6.72 -14.69
C ALA A 89 6.11 -6.37 -15.10
N ASN A 90 5.14 -6.50 -14.19
CA ASN A 90 3.76 -6.07 -14.42
C ASN A 90 3.67 -4.55 -14.64
N ALA A 91 4.34 -3.75 -13.82
CA ALA A 91 4.38 -2.30 -13.96
C ALA A 91 4.92 -1.87 -15.34
N MET A 92 5.95 -2.57 -15.84
CA MET A 92 6.53 -2.36 -17.16
C MET A 92 5.57 -2.65 -18.32
N GLN A 93 4.58 -3.52 -18.14
CA GLN A 93 3.55 -3.80 -19.18
C GLN A 93 2.55 -2.66 -19.33
N LYS A 94 2.36 -1.83 -18.28
CA LYS A 94 1.36 -0.77 -18.27
C LYS A 94 1.89 0.53 -18.83
N SER A 95 2.92 1.09 -18.19
CA SER A 95 3.59 2.28 -18.70
C SER A 95 4.96 2.44 -18.05
N GLN A 96 5.83 3.20 -18.72
CA GLN A 96 7.17 3.47 -18.22
C GLN A 96 7.16 4.41 -16.99
N LEU A 97 6.07 5.18 -16.77
CA LEU A 97 5.90 5.99 -15.57
C LEU A 97 5.38 5.16 -14.40
N VAL A 98 4.46 4.20 -14.64
CA VAL A 98 4.04 3.21 -13.64
C VAL A 98 5.26 2.42 -13.15
N ALA A 99 6.07 1.90 -14.08
CA ALA A 99 7.30 1.19 -13.75
C ALA A 99 8.32 2.04 -12.99
N LEU A 100 8.46 3.33 -13.32
CA LEU A 100 9.33 4.23 -12.58
C LEU A 100 8.90 4.38 -11.11
N MET A 101 7.60 4.58 -10.89
CA MET A 101 7.02 4.77 -9.56
C MET A 101 7.12 3.50 -8.71
N VAL A 102 6.72 2.37 -9.26
CA VAL A 102 6.80 1.06 -8.62
C VAL A 102 8.26 0.68 -8.35
N GLY A 103 9.16 0.88 -9.32
CA GLY A 103 10.58 0.65 -9.15
C GLY A 103 11.20 1.50 -8.04
N ARG A 104 10.73 2.74 -7.86
CA ARG A 104 11.14 3.59 -6.72
C ARG A 104 10.66 3.04 -5.39
N HIS A 105 9.44 2.51 -5.33
CA HIS A 105 8.92 1.87 -4.13
C HIS A 105 9.70 0.61 -3.76
N LEU A 106 10.00 -0.26 -4.74
CA LEU A 106 10.82 -1.46 -4.53
C LEU A 106 12.23 -1.13 -4.01
N ASN A 107 12.85 -0.04 -4.50
CA ASN A 107 14.12 0.43 -3.97
C ASN A 107 14.01 0.82 -2.48
N PHE A 108 12.92 1.47 -2.08
CA PHE A 108 12.68 1.87 -0.70
C PHE A 108 12.44 0.65 0.22
N LEU A 109 11.61 -0.31 -0.22
CA LEU A 109 11.27 -1.49 0.58
C LEU A 109 12.45 -2.44 0.78
N TYR A 110 13.26 -2.65 -0.25
CA TYR A 110 14.28 -3.70 -0.27
C TYR A 110 15.71 -3.18 -0.15
N GLU A 111 15.92 -1.92 0.22
CA GLU A 111 17.27 -1.34 0.43
C GLU A 111 18.10 -2.17 1.41
N SER A 112 17.55 -2.47 2.60
CA SER A 112 18.26 -3.27 3.60
C SER A 112 18.54 -4.70 3.14
N LEU A 113 17.63 -5.32 2.37
CA LEU A 113 17.86 -6.66 1.83
C LEU A 113 18.96 -6.63 0.75
N ALA A 114 19.05 -5.57 -0.04
CA ALA A 114 20.10 -5.43 -1.05
C ALA A 114 21.52 -5.34 -0.45
N ASP A 115 21.66 -4.83 0.78
CA ASP A 115 22.94 -4.80 1.49
C ASP A 115 23.44 -6.20 1.85
N GLU A 116 22.52 -7.13 2.08
CA GLU A 116 22.83 -8.50 2.56
C GLU A 116 22.70 -9.56 1.45
N TYR A 117 21.90 -9.30 0.40
CA TYR A 117 21.57 -10.25 -0.65
C TYR A 117 21.88 -9.70 -2.05
N LYS A 118 23.02 -10.13 -2.61
CA LYS A 118 23.53 -9.65 -3.90
C LYS A 118 22.52 -9.72 -5.07
N PRO A 119 21.72 -10.79 -5.25
CA PRO A 119 20.72 -10.83 -6.32
C PRO A 119 19.68 -9.70 -6.23
N MET A 120 19.21 -9.36 -5.02
CA MET A 120 18.32 -8.20 -4.82
C MET A 120 19.03 -6.90 -5.20
N LYS A 121 20.30 -6.74 -4.80
CA LYS A 121 21.10 -5.57 -5.19
C LYS A 121 21.20 -5.41 -6.71
N ASP A 122 21.52 -6.48 -7.42
CA ASP A 122 21.68 -6.46 -8.88
C ASP A 122 20.35 -6.10 -9.58
N PHE A 123 19.23 -6.59 -9.05
CA PHE A 123 17.88 -6.21 -9.51
C PHE A 123 17.57 -4.73 -9.27
N LEU A 124 17.78 -4.21 -8.05
CA LEU A 124 17.53 -2.80 -7.73
C LEU A 124 18.44 -1.84 -8.52
N ASP A 125 19.69 -2.22 -8.77
CA ASP A 125 20.62 -1.47 -9.64
C ASP A 125 20.09 -1.41 -11.08
N HIS A 126 19.53 -2.50 -11.59
CA HIS A 126 18.89 -2.55 -12.91
C HIS A 126 17.67 -1.61 -12.97
N VAL A 127 16.76 -1.70 -12.01
CA VAL A 127 15.57 -0.83 -11.88
C VAL A 127 15.98 0.64 -11.82
N THR A 128 16.97 0.97 -11.00
CA THR A 128 17.50 2.35 -10.86
C THR A 128 18.10 2.88 -12.17
N LYS A 129 18.79 2.02 -12.93
CA LYS A 129 19.35 2.39 -14.23
C LYS A 129 18.25 2.69 -15.25
N LEU A 130 17.18 1.89 -15.30
CA LEU A 130 16.01 2.14 -16.14
C LEU A 130 15.34 3.48 -15.82
N GLY A 131 15.29 3.84 -14.54
CA GLY A 131 14.69 5.10 -14.09
C GLY A 131 15.26 6.35 -14.78
N LYS A 132 16.54 6.35 -15.15
CA LYS A 132 17.15 7.45 -15.93
C LYS A 132 16.49 7.63 -17.30
N ASN A 133 16.21 6.53 -18.00
CA ASN A 133 15.59 6.54 -19.32
C ASN A 133 14.10 6.86 -19.22
N GLN A 134 13.41 6.32 -18.21
CA GLN A 134 12.00 6.59 -17.94
C GLN A 134 11.76 8.08 -17.67
N ARG A 135 12.57 8.70 -16.81
CA ARG A 135 12.53 10.15 -16.58
C ARG A 135 12.68 10.96 -17.88
N LYS A 136 13.66 10.60 -18.71
CA LYS A 136 13.91 11.26 -20.00
C LYS A 136 12.71 11.12 -20.95
N LEU A 137 12.08 9.94 -21.00
CA LEU A 137 10.92 9.66 -21.84
C LEU A 137 9.72 10.56 -21.50
N TYR A 138 9.44 10.76 -20.21
CA TYR A 138 8.34 11.61 -19.75
C TYR A 138 8.73 13.08 -19.57
N GLY A 139 9.99 13.45 -19.84
CA GLY A 139 10.49 14.80 -19.65
C GLY A 139 10.42 15.28 -18.20
N ILE A 140 10.52 14.37 -17.22
CA ILE A 140 10.44 14.71 -15.79
C ILE A 140 11.84 14.76 -15.16
N SER A 141 12.04 15.71 -14.25
CA SER A 141 13.28 15.82 -13.47
C SER A 141 13.32 14.79 -12.33
N LYS A 142 14.50 14.56 -11.75
CA LYS A 142 14.62 13.74 -10.54
C LYS A 142 13.81 14.32 -9.37
N LYS A 143 13.76 15.65 -9.26
CA LYS A 143 12.91 16.32 -8.28
C LYS A 143 11.44 15.97 -8.50
N LYS A 144 10.94 16.06 -9.74
CA LYS A 144 9.53 15.74 -10.01
C LYS A 144 9.23 14.28 -9.73
N GLU A 145 10.14 13.35 -10.04
CA GLU A 145 9.99 11.95 -9.63
C GLU A 145 9.88 11.79 -8.11
N ASN A 146 10.73 12.49 -7.34
CA ASN A 146 10.62 12.48 -5.87
C ASN A 146 9.27 13.04 -5.42
N ASP A 147 8.84 14.18 -5.95
CA ASP A 147 7.55 14.80 -5.60
C ASP A 147 6.36 13.85 -5.90
N LEU A 148 6.44 13.04 -6.97
CA LEU A 148 5.41 12.04 -7.27
C LEU A 148 5.49 10.85 -6.31
N TYR A 149 6.69 10.38 -6.01
CA TYR A 149 6.91 9.29 -5.06
C TYR A 149 6.47 9.66 -3.64
N ASP A 150 6.61 10.92 -3.24
CA ASP A 150 6.12 11.44 -1.96
C ASP A 150 4.60 11.27 -1.83
N ILE A 151 3.84 11.48 -2.91
CA ILE A 151 2.39 11.23 -2.93
C ILE A 151 2.07 9.75 -2.76
N MET A 152 2.84 8.87 -3.43
CA MET A 152 2.71 7.43 -3.28
C MET A 152 2.97 7.01 -1.84
N LEU A 153 4.11 7.39 -1.27
CA LEU A 153 4.52 7.00 0.07
C LEU A 153 3.57 7.54 1.15
N PHE A 154 3.05 8.77 0.98
CA PHE A 154 1.98 9.30 1.82
C PHE A 154 0.72 8.45 1.74
N SER A 155 0.29 8.10 0.53
CA SER A 155 -0.98 7.41 0.31
C SER A 155 -0.94 5.95 0.77
N ASP A 156 0.15 5.24 0.45
CA ASP A 156 0.48 3.90 0.94
C ASP A 156 0.39 3.87 2.47
N ARG A 157 1.22 4.69 3.14
CA ARG A 157 1.28 4.72 4.60
C ARG A 157 -0.05 5.11 5.26
N CYS A 158 -0.77 6.09 4.70
CA CYS A 158 -2.09 6.49 5.19
C CYS A 158 -3.09 5.33 5.06
N SER A 159 -3.09 4.63 3.93
CA SER A 159 -3.97 3.48 3.71
C SER A 159 -3.66 2.29 4.61
N LEU A 160 -2.38 2.00 4.90
CA LEU A 160 -2.00 0.97 5.87
C LEU A 160 -2.47 1.32 7.28
N ILE A 161 -2.30 2.58 7.72
CA ILE A 161 -2.80 3.04 9.03
C ILE A 161 -4.30 2.76 9.18
N LEU A 162 -5.09 3.05 8.13
CA LEU A 162 -6.52 2.77 8.12
C LEU A 162 -6.83 1.28 8.07
N CYS A 163 -6.15 0.52 7.20
CA CYS A 163 -6.36 -0.93 7.09
C CYS A 163 -5.97 -1.69 8.36
N GLN A 164 -5.10 -1.13 9.20
CA GLN A 164 -4.62 -1.72 10.45
C GLN A 164 -5.40 -1.25 11.68
N ASP A 165 -6.43 -0.40 11.53
CA ASP A 165 -7.14 0.29 12.63
C ASP A 165 -6.16 0.93 13.62
N ALA A 166 -5.06 1.49 13.11
CA ALA A 166 -4.01 2.00 13.96
C ALA A 166 -4.40 3.35 14.60
N VAL A 167 -5.38 4.07 14.02
CA VAL A 167 -5.85 5.36 14.53
C VAL A 167 -6.55 5.19 15.89
N PRO A 168 -6.05 5.78 17.00
CA PRO A 168 -6.63 5.58 18.32
C PRO A 168 -7.94 6.35 18.51
N GLU A 169 -8.87 5.81 19.30
CA GLU A 169 -10.22 6.37 19.58
C GLU A 169 -10.25 7.74 20.33
N VAL A 170 -9.11 8.41 20.55
CA VAL A 170 -9.07 9.62 21.41
C VAL A 170 -8.10 10.69 20.88
N GLY A 171 -8.32 11.17 19.66
CA GLY A 171 -7.68 12.38 19.09
C GLY A 171 -6.15 12.38 19.02
N ARG A 172 -5.49 11.26 19.35
CA ARG A 172 -4.04 11.13 19.28
C ARG A 172 -3.61 11.06 17.83
N LYS A 173 -2.65 11.90 17.48
CA LYS A 173 -2.06 11.99 16.15
C LYS A 173 -1.07 10.85 15.96
N ILE A 174 -1.23 10.15 14.84
CA ILE A 174 -0.23 9.22 14.31
C ILE A 174 0.44 9.89 13.14
N GLU A 175 1.77 9.82 13.10
CA GLU A 175 2.52 10.29 11.93
C GLU A 175 2.24 9.36 10.75
N ILE A 176 1.82 9.95 9.63
CA ILE A 176 1.82 9.28 8.34
C ILE A 176 3.27 9.19 7.89
N ASN A 177 3.89 10.32 7.50
CA ASN A 177 5.30 10.43 7.14
C ASN A 177 5.71 11.90 6.96
N HIS A 178 6.98 12.12 6.61
CA HIS A 178 7.51 13.40 6.14
C HIS A 178 7.83 13.32 4.64
N THR A 179 6.96 13.90 3.79
CA THR A 179 7.02 13.70 2.32
C THR A 179 6.57 14.94 1.55
N ILE A 180 5.27 15.04 1.21
CA ILE A 180 4.71 16.02 0.29
C ILE A 180 5.05 17.45 0.76
N GLU A 181 5.77 18.18 -0.09
CA GLU A 181 6.23 19.55 0.20
C GLU A 181 7.13 19.68 1.43
N ASP A 182 7.90 18.64 1.78
CA ASP A 182 8.83 18.64 2.94
C ASP A 182 8.09 18.90 4.26
N LYS A 183 6.88 18.35 4.38
CA LYS A 183 6.02 18.47 5.57
C LYS A 183 5.81 17.12 6.22
N THR A 184 5.73 17.13 7.55
CA THR A 184 5.29 15.98 8.34
C THR A 184 3.77 15.97 8.42
N TYR A 185 3.17 14.87 8.00
CA TYR A 185 1.73 14.65 8.03
C TYR A 185 1.33 13.75 9.19
N PHE A 186 0.20 14.06 9.80
CA PHE A 186 -0.41 13.29 10.86
C PHE A 186 -1.85 12.95 10.51
N ILE A 187 -2.32 11.82 10.99
CA ILE A 187 -3.73 11.42 10.95
C ILE A 187 -4.25 11.20 12.37
N HIS A 188 -5.49 11.62 12.62
CA HIS A 188 -6.21 11.26 13.83
C HIS A 188 -7.71 11.16 13.53
N SER A 189 -8.44 10.50 14.43
CA SER A 189 -9.90 10.44 14.39
C SER A 189 -10.50 11.61 15.16
N ALA A 190 -11.56 12.22 14.62
CA ALA A 190 -12.43 13.16 15.34
C ALA A 190 -13.61 12.45 16.02
N SER A 191 -14.10 11.40 15.37
CA SER A 191 -15.08 10.42 15.85
C SER A 191 -14.91 9.14 15.03
N ASP A 192 -15.68 8.10 15.34
CA ASP A 192 -15.77 6.89 14.52
C ASP A 192 -15.88 7.27 13.03
N ASP A 193 -14.99 6.70 12.22
CA ASP A 193 -14.88 6.87 10.77
C ASP A 193 -14.60 8.28 10.23
N ILE A 194 -14.51 9.31 11.08
CA ILE A 194 -14.11 10.67 10.68
C ILE A 194 -12.61 10.86 10.90
N MET A 195 -11.87 10.92 9.80
CA MET A 195 -10.42 11.07 9.75
C MET A 195 -10.03 12.51 9.43
N ILE A 196 -9.06 13.04 10.19
CA ILE A 196 -8.46 14.35 9.96
C ILE A 196 -6.98 14.14 9.64
N VAL A 197 -6.52 14.73 8.54
CA VAL A 197 -5.10 14.78 8.18
C VAL A 197 -4.56 16.19 8.31
N GLU A 198 -3.40 16.33 8.95
CA GLU A 198 -2.75 17.63 9.15
C GLU A 198 -1.26 17.57 8.79
N PRO A 199 -0.76 18.48 7.92
CA PRO A 199 -1.53 19.50 7.18
C PRO A 199 -2.46 18.88 6.15
N TRP A 200 -3.51 19.59 5.72
CA TRP A 200 -4.53 19.05 4.79
C TRP A 200 -4.04 19.07 3.32
N PRO A 201 -3.70 17.92 2.71
CA PRO A 201 -3.18 17.87 1.34
C PRO A 201 -4.26 17.71 0.26
N PHE A 202 -5.53 17.65 0.67
CA PHE A 202 -6.65 17.30 -0.20
C PHE A 202 -7.32 18.53 -0.81
N LYS A 203 -7.93 18.33 -1.98
CA LYS A 203 -8.65 19.35 -2.75
C LYS A 203 -9.92 19.79 -2.02
N GLU A 204 -10.78 18.83 -1.70
CA GLU A 204 -12.06 19.09 -1.06
C GLU A 204 -11.89 19.21 0.46
N ASN A 205 -12.80 19.93 1.11
CA ASN A 205 -12.80 20.01 2.58
C ASN A 205 -13.30 18.71 3.23
N THR A 206 -14.09 17.92 2.51
CA THR A 206 -14.62 16.63 2.97
C THR A 206 -14.76 15.69 1.78
N PHE A 207 -14.42 14.42 1.97
CA PHE A 207 -14.65 13.35 0.98
C PHE A 207 -14.72 11.99 1.68
N GLU A 208 -15.24 10.99 0.97
CA GLU A 208 -15.31 9.62 1.46
C GLU A 208 -14.43 8.69 0.62
N VAL A 209 -13.79 7.74 1.29
CA VAL A 209 -13.12 6.60 0.65
C VAL A 209 -13.63 5.31 1.27
N ASN A 210 -13.68 4.26 0.46
CA ASN A 210 -14.27 2.99 0.86
C ASN A 210 -13.26 1.85 0.75
N LEU A 211 -13.32 0.90 1.67
CA LEU A 211 -12.47 -0.28 1.75
C LEU A 211 -13.32 -1.54 1.82
N GLU A 212 -13.02 -2.52 0.98
CA GLU A 212 -13.63 -3.84 1.07
C GLU A 212 -12.86 -4.71 2.07
N TYR A 213 -13.61 -5.45 2.89
CA TYR A 213 -13.07 -6.39 3.85
C TYR A 213 -13.98 -7.60 4.01
N ARG A 214 -13.47 -8.64 4.66
CA ARG A 214 -14.22 -9.87 4.97
C ARG A 214 -14.01 -10.25 6.43
N ILE A 215 -15.04 -10.84 7.04
CA ILE A 215 -14.94 -11.39 8.40
C ILE A 215 -14.94 -12.91 8.31
N LEU A 216 -13.86 -13.53 8.79
CA LEU A 216 -13.77 -14.97 9.00
C LEU A 216 -14.18 -15.30 10.43
N LYS A 217 -15.16 -16.18 10.58
CA LYS A 217 -15.67 -16.57 11.91
C LYS A 217 -14.79 -17.61 12.60
N ASP A 218 -14.15 -18.47 11.82
CA ASP A 218 -13.24 -19.48 12.34
C ASP A 218 -11.92 -18.82 12.77
N VAL A 219 -11.50 -19.11 14.01
CA VAL A 219 -10.28 -18.54 14.58
C VAL A 219 -9.02 -19.22 14.04
N SER A 220 -9.12 -20.47 13.59
CA SER A 220 -8.01 -21.26 13.07
C SER A 220 -8.42 -22.17 11.93
N PHE A 221 -7.47 -22.48 11.06
CA PHE A 221 -7.63 -23.33 9.88
C PHE A 221 -6.51 -24.36 9.83
N ASP A 222 -6.86 -25.62 9.53
CA ASP A 222 -5.87 -26.70 9.48
C ASP A 222 -4.94 -26.59 8.25
N THR A 223 -5.43 -25.99 7.17
CA THR A 223 -4.70 -25.92 5.90
C THR A 223 -4.91 -24.59 5.20
N ASN A 224 -3.92 -24.19 4.40
CA ASN A 224 -3.98 -22.97 3.60
C ASN A 224 -5.17 -22.97 2.63
N LEU A 225 -5.54 -24.15 2.11
CA LEU A 225 -6.72 -24.33 1.27
C LEU A 225 -8.04 -24.06 2.02
N LYS A 226 -8.15 -24.44 3.30
CA LYS A 226 -9.33 -24.12 4.11
C LYS A 226 -9.43 -22.61 4.36
N LEU A 227 -8.31 -21.94 4.64
CA LEU A 227 -8.27 -20.49 4.76
C LEU A 227 -8.71 -19.79 3.47
N LYS A 228 -8.16 -20.22 2.32
CA LYS A 228 -8.54 -19.70 0.99
C LYS A 228 -10.05 -19.78 0.77
N LYS A 229 -10.64 -20.96 0.97
CA LYS A 229 -12.08 -21.18 0.81
C LYS A 229 -12.91 -20.32 1.76
N ALA A 230 -12.50 -20.22 3.03
CA ALA A 230 -13.18 -19.38 4.01
C ALA A 230 -13.19 -17.90 3.58
N ILE A 231 -12.09 -17.40 3.02
CA ILE A 231 -12.01 -16.04 2.46
C ILE A 231 -12.94 -15.88 1.25
N GLU A 232 -12.89 -16.82 0.30
CA GLU A 232 -13.71 -16.77 -0.93
C GLU A 232 -15.22 -16.80 -0.62
N GLU A 233 -15.64 -17.62 0.35
CA GLU A 233 -17.04 -17.80 0.77
C GLU A 233 -17.55 -16.70 1.72
N ALA A 234 -16.66 -16.03 2.46
CA ALA A 234 -17.05 -14.96 3.38
C ALA A 234 -17.71 -13.79 2.62
N LYS A 235 -18.77 -13.22 3.20
CA LYS A 235 -19.44 -12.06 2.60
C LYS A 235 -18.50 -10.85 2.56
N VAL A 236 -18.48 -10.17 1.41
CA VAL A 236 -17.81 -8.86 1.28
C VAL A 236 -18.60 -7.81 2.06
N ALA A 237 -17.91 -7.11 2.94
CA ALA A 237 -18.40 -5.93 3.64
C ALA A 237 -17.62 -4.68 3.18
N MET A 238 -18.17 -3.51 3.48
CA MET A 238 -17.61 -2.22 3.10
C MET A 238 -17.42 -1.36 4.34
N HIS A 239 -16.24 -0.78 4.48
CA HIS A 239 -15.92 0.25 5.46
C HIS A 239 -15.81 1.59 4.73
N THR A 240 -16.47 2.63 5.23
CA THR A 240 -16.39 3.99 4.68
C THR A 240 -15.65 4.88 5.66
N PHE A 241 -14.58 5.53 5.20
CA PHE A 241 -13.87 6.57 5.95
C PHE A 241 -14.25 7.93 5.40
N THR A 242 -14.69 8.84 6.27
CA THR A 242 -14.93 10.24 5.94
C THR A 242 -13.71 11.05 6.32
N PHE A 243 -13.02 11.62 5.33
CA PHE A 243 -11.97 12.58 5.57
C PHE A 243 -12.57 13.97 5.70
N SER A 244 -12.24 14.72 6.74
CA SER A 244 -12.68 16.10 6.92
C SER A 244 -11.54 17.03 7.35
N LYS A 245 -11.48 18.20 6.75
CA LYS A 245 -10.56 19.26 7.15
C LYS A 245 -10.94 19.75 8.55
N SER A 246 -9.94 19.91 9.41
CA SER A 246 -10.12 20.53 10.72
C SER A 246 -10.64 21.96 10.54
N ILE A 247 -11.62 22.36 11.36
CA ILE A 247 -12.24 23.70 11.36
C ILE A 247 -11.31 24.71 12.05
#